data_AF-A0A813X2A9-F1
#
_entry.id   AF-A0A813X2A9-F1
#
_cell.length_a   1.000
_cell.length_b   1.000
_cell.length_c   1.000
_cell.angle_alpha   90.00
_cell.angle_beta   90.00
_cell.angle_gamma   90.00
#
_symmetry.space_group_name_H-M   'P 1'
#
loop_
_entity.id
_entity.type
_entity.pdbx_description
1 polymer ?
#
loop_
_entity_poly.entity_id
_entity_poly.type
_entity_poly.pdbx_seq_one_letter_code
_entity_poly.pdbx_strand_id
1 'polypeptide(L)'
;MGGNNRLYEVHLVLTADNDPELQRLTDYIRKESSPDSEGWYRLGLVLWKMGQFDKAEDIYQVQLDQTKDDKNKAPIYLQLGSIKKYQGKYEEALTFYEKSLAIYQRILPHNHPDLAASC
;
A
#
# COMPACT_ATOMS: atom_id res chain seq x y z
N MET A 1 -12.04 -11.98 -13.85
CA MET A 1 -10.72 -12.62 -14.00
C MET A 1 -9.64 -11.56 -14.26
N GLY A 2 -9.43 -10.59 -13.35
CA GLY A 2 -8.56 -9.43 -13.63
C GLY A 2 -7.55 -9.03 -12.55
N GLY A 3 -7.47 -9.76 -11.43
CA GLY A 3 -6.60 -9.37 -10.30
C GLY A 3 -5.11 -9.66 -10.53
N ASN A 4 -4.75 -10.77 -11.18
CA ASN A 4 -3.37 -11.24 -11.17
C ASN A 4 -2.42 -10.45 -12.11
N ASN A 5 -2.94 -9.72 -13.10
CA ASN A 5 -2.09 -9.12 -14.12
C ASN A 5 -1.29 -7.92 -13.59
N ARG A 6 -1.89 -7.06 -12.74
CA ARG A 6 -1.20 -5.87 -12.22
C ARG A 6 -0.14 -6.20 -11.18
N LEU A 7 -0.34 -7.22 -10.33
CA LEU A 7 0.70 -7.67 -9.41
C LEU A 7 1.89 -8.30 -10.14
N TYR A 8 1.63 -8.96 -11.28
CA TYR A 8 2.69 -9.48 -12.14
C TYR A 8 3.50 -8.34 -12.77
N GLU A 9 2.86 -7.29 -13.25
CA GLU A 9 3.53 -6.08 -13.75
C GLU A 9 4.40 -5.43 -12.66
N VAL A 10 3.86 -5.27 -11.44
CA VAL A 10 4.62 -4.71 -10.32
C VAL A 10 5.82 -5.61 -9.96
N HIS A 11 5.66 -6.93 -9.91
CA HIS A 11 6.80 -7.85 -9.70
C HIS A 11 7.87 -7.66 -10.77
N LEU A 12 7.50 -7.62 -12.06
CA LEU A 12 8.45 -7.41 -13.15
C LEU A 12 9.21 -6.08 -12.97
N VAL A 13 8.50 -4.99 -12.68
CA VAL A 13 9.10 -3.66 -12.46
C VAL A 13 10.07 -3.69 -11.27
N LEU A 14 9.68 -4.32 -10.15
CA LEU A 14 10.53 -4.40 -8.96
C LEU A 14 11.82 -5.19 -9.22
N THR A 15 11.74 -6.27 -10.00
CA THR A 15 12.89 -7.14 -10.29
C THR A 15 13.79 -6.65 -11.43
N ALA A 16 13.39 -5.61 -12.17
CA ALA A 16 14.15 -5.10 -13.32
C ALA A 16 15.53 -4.53 -12.94
N ASP A 17 15.71 -4.09 -11.69
CA ASP A 17 16.95 -3.50 -11.20
C ASP A 17 18.01 -4.54 -10.76
N ASN A 18 17.77 -5.84 -11.01
CA ASN A 18 18.64 -6.96 -10.59
C ASN A 18 18.92 -7.04 -9.09
N ASP A 19 18.03 -6.51 -8.23
CA ASP A 19 18.13 -6.67 -6.77
C ASP A 19 17.74 -8.11 -6.38
N PRO A 20 18.69 -8.97 -5.96
CA PRO A 20 18.40 -10.39 -5.70
C PRO A 20 17.52 -10.59 -4.47
N GLU A 21 17.57 -9.67 -3.49
CA GLU A 21 16.76 -9.75 -2.28
C GLU A 21 15.31 -9.35 -2.59
N LEU A 22 15.11 -8.31 -3.39
CA LEU A 22 13.78 -7.91 -3.86
C LEU A 22 13.16 -9.00 -4.76
N GLN A 23 13.95 -9.65 -5.60
CA GLN A 23 13.51 -10.79 -6.41
C GLN A 23 13.06 -11.97 -5.54
N ARG A 24 13.86 -12.35 -4.54
CA ARG A 24 13.51 -13.42 -3.60
C ARG A 24 12.24 -13.10 -2.81
N LEU A 25 12.13 -11.89 -2.29
CA LEU A 25 10.99 -11.45 -1.49
C LEU A 25 9.70 -11.42 -2.31
N THR A 26 9.75 -10.88 -3.54
CA THR A 26 8.58 -10.86 -4.43
C THR A 26 8.20 -12.26 -4.90
N ASP A 27 9.17 -13.15 -5.18
CA ASP A 27 8.91 -14.55 -5.50
C ASP A 27 8.27 -15.31 -4.33
N TYR A 28 8.72 -15.03 -3.10
CA TYR A 28 8.15 -15.59 -1.88
C TYR A 28 6.69 -15.18 -1.72
N ILE A 29 6.40 -13.88 -1.75
CA ILE A 29 5.05 -13.32 -1.63
C ILE A 29 4.13 -13.86 -2.73
N ARG A 30 4.63 -14.03 -3.97
CA ARG A 30 3.86 -14.60 -5.08
C ARG A 30 3.52 -16.08 -4.85
N LYS A 31 4.43 -16.86 -4.28
CA LYS A 31 4.26 -18.32 -4.12
C LYS A 31 3.28 -18.70 -3.01
N GLU A 32 3.17 -17.91 -1.94
CA GLU A 32 2.28 -18.20 -0.80
C GLU A 32 0.78 -18.25 -1.18
N SER A 33 0.39 -17.86 -2.39
CA SER A 33 -0.92 -18.16 -3.02
C SER A 33 -2.13 -17.99 -2.09
N SER A 34 -2.23 -16.79 -1.52
CA SER A 34 -3.47 -16.03 -1.41
C SER A 34 -3.09 -14.56 -1.67
N PRO A 35 -3.91 -13.75 -2.36
CA PRO A 35 -3.72 -12.30 -2.46
C PRO A 35 -4.03 -11.66 -1.10
N ASP A 36 -3.41 -12.19 -0.05
CA ASP A 36 -3.42 -11.64 1.28
C ASP A 36 -2.62 -10.36 1.15
N SER A 37 -3.38 -9.28 1.11
CA SER A 37 -2.95 -7.90 0.99
C SER A 37 -1.75 -7.58 1.90
N GLU A 38 -1.60 -8.32 3.00
CA GLU A 38 -0.52 -8.24 3.98
C GLU A 38 0.90 -8.43 3.41
N GLY A 39 1.13 -9.39 2.50
CA GLY A 39 2.47 -9.64 1.95
C GLY A 39 2.95 -8.48 1.07
N TRP A 40 2.10 -8.06 0.14
CA TRP A 40 2.36 -6.90 -0.71
C TRP A 40 2.39 -5.59 0.09
N TYR A 41 1.56 -5.46 1.13
CA TYR A 41 1.59 -4.31 2.05
C TYR A 41 2.94 -4.18 2.75
N ARG A 42 3.46 -5.30 3.28
CA ARG A 42 4.78 -5.36 3.92
C ARG A 42 5.90 -5.03 2.94
N LEU A 43 5.81 -5.49 1.70
CA LEU A 43 6.77 -5.12 0.67
C LEU A 43 6.77 -3.61 0.41
N GLY A 44 5.59 -2.99 0.29
CA GLY A 44 5.47 -1.54 0.19
C GLY A 44 6.15 -0.82 1.35
N LEU A 45 6.02 -1.33 2.58
CA LEU A 45 6.67 -0.75 3.77
C LEU A 45 8.20 -0.87 3.71
N VAL A 46 8.71 -2.00 3.23
CA VAL A 46 10.16 -2.20 3.04
C VAL A 46 10.70 -1.23 2.00
N LEU A 47 10.03 -1.13 0.84
CA LEU A 47 10.41 -0.19 -0.22
C LEU A 47 10.41 1.26 0.26
N TRP A 48 9.38 1.64 1.03
CA TRP A 48 9.30 2.93 1.71
C TRP A 48 10.52 3.19 2.60
N LYS A 49 10.89 2.23 3.46
CA LYS A 49 12.04 2.33 4.36
C LYS A 49 13.37 2.38 3.60
N MET A 50 13.44 1.81 2.41
CA MET A 50 14.58 1.89 1.50
C MET A 50 14.62 3.20 0.68
N GLY A 51 13.62 4.09 0.84
CA GLY A 51 13.51 5.33 0.05
C GLY A 51 13.00 5.12 -1.37
N GLN A 52 12.57 3.90 -1.73
CA GLN A 52 12.01 3.57 -3.05
C GLN A 52 10.52 3.94 -3.09
N PHE A 53 10.23 5.23 -2.98
CA PHE A 53 8.86 5.75 -2.79
C PHE A 53 7.95 5.48 -3.98
N ASP A 54 8.44 5.62 -5.21
CA ASP A 54 7.62 5.41 -6.41
C ASP A 54 7.17 3.95 -6.53
N LYS A 55 8.09 3.01 -6.27
CA LYS A 55 7.79 1.57 -6.25
C LYS A 55 6.84 1.20 -5.11
N ALA A 56 6.99 1.82 -3.93
CA ALA A 56 6.06 1.63 -2.82
C ALA A 56 4.65 2.15 -3.19
N GLU A 57 4.58 3.28 -3.91
CA GLU A 57 3.32 3.85 -4.37
C GLU A 57 2.58 2.89 -5.32
N ASP A 58 3.27 2.35 -6.33
CA ASP A 58 2.70 1.41 -7.30
C ASP A 58 2.08 0.19 -6.61
N ILE A 59 2.80 -0.37 -5.62
CA ILE A 59 2.33 -1.49 -4.80
C ILE A 59 1.03 -1.15 -4.10
N TYR A 60 0.99 -0.03 -3.38
CA TYR A 60 -0.18 0.36 -2.61
C TYR A 60 -1.36 0.74 -3.51
N GLN A 61 -1.11 1.32 -4.69
CA GLN A 61 -2.16 1.62 -5.65
C GLN A 61 -2.81 0.35 -6.21
N VAL A 62 -2.01 -0.66 -6.58
CA VAL A 62 -2.54 -1.97 -7.02
C VAL A 62 -3.30 -2.65 -5.88
N GLN A 63 -2.77 -2.62 -4.67
CA GLN A 63 -3.43 -3.20 -3.49
C GLN A 63 -4.76 -2.50 -3.20
N LEU A 64 -4.81 -1.17 -3.32
CA LEU A 64 -6.02 -0.38 -3.15
C LEU A 64 -7.11 -0.78 -4.15
N ASP A 65 -6.73 -0.94 -5.43
CA ASP A 65 -7.64 -1.30 -6.52
C ASP A 65 -8.22 -2.72 -6.36
N GLN A 66 -7.45 -3.64 -5.76
CA GLN A 66 -7.87 -5.02 -5.53
C GLN A 66 -8.66 -5.22 -4.23
N THR A 67 -8.44 -4.35 -3.25
CA THR A 67 -9.12 -4.41 -1.96
C THR A 67 -10.57 -4.01 -2.14
N LYS A 68 -11.51 -4.92 -1.86
CA LYS A 68 -12.95 -4.65 -2.00
C LYS A 68 -13.54 -3.99 -0.77
N ASP A 69 -13.06 -4.36 0.41
CA ASP A 69 -13.57 -3.91 1.70
C ASP A 69 -12.98 -2.56 2.08
N ASP A 70 -13.84 -1.59 2.40
CA ASP A 70 -13.41 -0.23 2.75
C ASP A 70 -12.52 -0.23 4.00
N LYS A 71 -12.82 -1.06 5.01
CA LYS A 71 -12.01 -1.11 6.24
C LYS A 71 -10.55 -1.46 5.92
N ASN A 72 -10.31 -2.41 5.01
CA ASN A 72 -8.97 -2.78 4.58
C ASN A 72 -8.31 -1.75 3.65
N LYS A 73 -9.07 -0.81 3.04
CA LYS A 73 -8.50 0.30 2.26
C LYS A 73 -7.93 1.42 3.13
N ALA A 74 -8.47 1.64 4.33
CA ALA A 74 -8.01 2.70 5.23
C ALA A 74 -6.48 2.66 5.48
N PRO A 75 -5.87 1.55 5.91
CA PRO A 75 -4.42 1.51 6.11
C PRO A 75 -3.62 1.70 4.81
N ILE A 76 -4.18 1.38 3.64
CA ILE A 76 -3.52 1.61 2.34
C ILE A 76 -3.52 3.11 2.00
N TYR A 77 -4.65 3.80 2.25
CA TYR A 77 -4.75 5.24 2.08
C TYR A 77 -3.76 5.99 2.98
N LEU A 78 -3.54 5.56 4.22
CA LEU A 78 -2.50 6.15 5.08
C LEU A 78 -1.10 6.05 4.49
N GLN A 79 -0.75 4.91 3.89
CA GLN A 79 0.57 4.73 3.28
C GLN A 79 0.73 5.60 2.03
N LEU A 80 -0.29 5.66 1.17
CA LEU A 80 -0.30 6.56 0.01
C LEU A 80 -0.21 8.02 0.42
N GLY A 81 -0.97 8.44 1.43
CA GLY A 81 -0.89 9.80 1.99
C GLY A 81 0.50 10.13 2.52
N SER A 82 1.13 9.17 3.23
CA SER A 82 2.51 9.30 3.70
C SER A 82 3.48 9.48 2.53
N ILE A 83 3.34 8.67 1.49
CA ILE A 83 4.16 8.76 0.28
C ILE A 83 4.06 10.14 -0.37
N LYS A 84 2.83 10.60 -0.62
CA LYS A 84 2.60 11.92 -1.22
C LYS A 84 3.16 13.05 -0.37
N LYS A 85 3.01 12.97 0.96
CA LYS A 85 3.58 13.95 1.89
C LYS A 85 5.11 14.02 1.76
N TYR A 86 5.81 12.88 1.73
CA TYR A 86 7.27 12.87 1.57
C TYR A 86 7.72 13.34 0.18
N GLN A 87 6.92 13.11 -0.86
CA GLN A 87 7.14 13.67 -2.20
C GLN A 87 6.81 15.18 -2.29
N GLY A 88 6.33 15.82 -1.22
CA GLY A 88 5.94 17.23 -1.20
C GLY A 88 4.58 17.54 -1.85
N LYS A 89 3.80 16.51 -2.18
CA LYS A 89 2.46 16.61 -2.79
C LYS A 89 1.39 16.67 -1.70
N TYR A 90 1.33 17.79 -0.99
CA TYR A 90 0.53 17.89 0.23
C TYR A 90 -0.98 17.82 -0.02
N GLU A 91 -1.49 18.34 -1.13
CA GLU A 91 -2.91 18.27 -1.46
C GLU A 91 -3.37 16.82 -1.75
N GLU A 92 -2.55 16.06 -2.47
CA GLU A 92 -2.80 14.63 -2.71
C GLU A 92 -2.71 13.83 -1.40
N ALA A 93 -1.72 14.15 -0.56
CA ALA A 93 -1.57 13.52 0.75
C ALA A 93 -2.81 13.71 1.62
N LEU A 94 -3.29 14.96 1.72
CA LEU A 94 -4.50 15.30 2.48
C LEU A 94 -5.70 14.52 1.97
N THR A 95 -5.89 14.45 0.65
CA THR A 95 -6.99 13.70 0.04
C THR A 95 -6.96 12.22 0.46
N PHE A 96 -5.79 11.61 0.54
CA PHE A 96 -5.67 10.22 0.99
C PHE A 96 -5.91 10.06 2.50
N TYR A 97 -5.38 10.96 3.33
CA TYR A 97 -5.64 10.93 4.77
C TYR A 97 -7.13 11.10 5.10
N GLU A 98 -7.82 12.03 4.44
CA GLU A 98 -9.26 12.24 4.60
C GLU A 98 -10.07 10.98 4.25
N LYS A 99 -9.72 10.28 3.17
CA LYS A 99 -10.36 9.01 2.80
C LYS A 99 -10.15 7.95 3.88
N SER A 100 -8.93 7.84 4.43
CA SER A 100 -8.67 6.92 5.53
C SER A 100 -9.46 7.27 6.79
N LEU A 101 -9.45 8.55 7.15
CA LEU A 101 -10.14 9.06 8.34
C LEU A 101 -11.65 8.81 8.26
N ALA A 102 -12.27 9.09 7.11
CA ALA A 102 -13.70 8.85 6.90
C ALA A 102 -14.09 7.38 7.11
N ILE A 103 -13.23 6.45 6.68
CA ILE A 103 -13.47 5.01 6.89
C ILE A 103 -13.31 4.68 8.38
N TYR A 104 -12.24 5.12 9.02
CA TYR A 104 -11.99 4.86 10.43
C TYR A 104 -13.09 5.43 11.34
N GLN A 105 -13.59 6.63 11.06
CA GLN A 105 -14.71 7.25 11.78
C GLN A 105 -16.01 6.43 11.68
N ARG A 106 -16.21 5.73 10.56
CA ARG A 106 -17.41 4.89 10.36
C ARG A 106 -17.32 3.56 11.10
N ILE A 107 -16.12 2.98 11.22
CA ILE A 107 -15.94 1.60 11.73
C ILE A 107 -15.44 1.54 13.17
N LEU A 108 -14.82 2.61 13.68
CA LEU A 108 -14.25 2.64 15.01
C LEU A 108 -15.12 3.46 15.97
N PRO A 109 -15.24 3.04 17.24
CA PRO A 109 -15.81 3.90 18.26
C PRO A 109 -14.96 5.17 18.43
N HIS A 110 -15.60 6.28 18.78
CA HIS A 110 -15.00 7.63 18.79
C HIS A 110 -13.66 7.79 19.55
N ASN A 111 -13.27 6.85 20.42
CA ASN A 111 -12.05 6.90 21.23
C ASN A 111 -10.94 5.93 20.76
N HIS A 112 -11.00 5.40 19.53
CA HIS A 112 -10.03 4.42 19.07
C HIS A 112 -8.69 5.07 18.63
N PRO A 113 -7.52 4.52 19.03
CA PRO A 113 -6.20 5.08 18.72
C PRO A 113 -5.94 5.34 17.22
N ASP A 114 -6.44 4.48 16.34
CA ASP A 114 -6.23 4.60 14.89
C ASP A 114 -6.86 5.87 14.28
N LEU A 115 -7.83 6.50 14.96
CA LEU A 115 -8.35 7.81 14.52
C LEU A 115 -7.27 8.91 14.58
N ALA A 116 -6.32 8.81 15.53
CA ALA A 116 -5.23 9.77 15.67
C ALA A 116 -4.15 9.62 14.59
N ALA A 117 -3.99 8.42 14.01
CA ALA A 117 -3.03 8.15 12.93
C ALA A 117 -3.54 8.58 11.54
N SER A 118 -4.81 8.95 11.44
CA SER A 118 -5.47 9.38 10.20
C SER A 118 -5.64 10.89 10.01
N CYS A 119 -5.22 11.69 10.99
CA CYS A 119 -5.17 13.17 10.94
C CYS A 119 -3.73 13.64 10.71
#